data_AF-A0A915LIV4-F1
#
_entry.id   AF-A0A915LIV4-F1
#
_cell.length_a   1.000
_cell.length_b   1.000
_cell.length_c   1.000
_cell.angle_alpha   90.00
_cell.angle_beta   90.00
_cell.angle_gamma   90.00
#
_symmetry.space_group_name_H-M   'P 1'
#
loop_
_entity.id
_entity.type
_entity.pdbx_description
1 polymer ?
#
loop_
_entity_poly.entity_id
_entity_poly.type
_entity_poly.pdbx_seq_one_letter_code
_entity_poly.pdbx_strand_id
1 'polypeptide(L)' 'MVQTYQSPVRVYKFPFELVMAAYHKRFPTCPQIPIFVGSEITYEWKAEDGGEEIIERKCQLNVEAPYLVKK' A
#
# COMPACT_ATOMS: atom_id res chain seq x y z
N MET A 1 -7.53 -4.77 23.90
CA MET A 1 -6.97 -6.09 23.52
C MET A 1 -6.29 -5.91 22.17
N VAL A 2 -4.97 -6.07 22.08
CA VAL A 2 -4.23 -5.93 20.80
C VAL A 2 -4.01 -7.34 20.25
N GLN A 3 -4.52 -7.62 19.05
CA GLN A 3 -4.30 -8.89 18.36
C GLN A 3 -3.11 -8.74 17.41
N THR A 4 -2.08 -9.56 17.58
CA THR A 4 -0.95 -9.62 16.66
C THR A 4 -1.22 -10.66 15.57
N TYR A 5 -1.01 -10.28 14.32
CA TYR A 5 -1.10 -11.18 13.17
C TYR A 5 0.21 -11.11 12.38
N GLN A 6 0.80 -12.26 12.09
CA GLN A 6 1.96 -12.37 11.23
C GLN A 6 1.52 -12.98 9.89
N SER A 7 1.62 -12.20 8.82
CA SER A 7 1.33 -12.69 7.47
C SER A 7 2.40 -13.69 7.01
N PRO A 8 2.04 -14.67 6.15
CA PRO A 8 3.01 -15.58 5.55
C PRO A 8 3.99 -14.83 4.64
N VAL A 9 5.23 -15.32 4.58
CA VAL A 9 6.25 -14.80 3.65
C VAL A 9 5.84 -15.15 2.21
N ARG A 10 5.81 -14.15 1.33
CA ARG A 10 5.54 -14.34 -0.11
C ARG A 10 6.81 -14.15 -0.91
N VAL A 11 7.10 -15.11 -1.79
CA VAL A 11 8.24 -15.05 -2.73
C VAL A 11 7.71 -14.74 -4.12
N TYR A 12 8.25 -13.71 -4.76
CA TYR A 12 7.94 -13.35 -6.15
C TYR A 12 8.98 -13.96 -7.09
N LYS A 13 8.54 -14.45 -8.26
CA LYS A 13 9.42 -15.03 -9.30
C LYS A 13 10.12 -13.98 -10.18
N PHE A 14 9.97 -12.70 -9.86
CA PHE A 14 10.44 -11.57 -10.65
C PHE A 14 11.53 -10.80 -9.91
N PRO A 15 12.47 -10.16 -10.62
CA PRO A 15 13.50 -9.32 -10.01
C PRO A 15 12.89 -8.15 -9.23
N PHE A 16 13.66 -7.64 -8.27
CA PHE A 16 13.23 -6.62 -7.32
C PHE A 16 12.68 -5.36 -8.01
N GLU A 17 13.34 -4.88 -9.06
CA GLU A 17 13.00 -3.68 -9.80
C GLU A 17 11.62 -3.80 -10.46
N LEU A 18 11.28 -4.99 -10.97
CA LEU A 18 9.95 -5.25 -11.54
C LEU A 18 8.87 -5.32 -10.46
N VAL A 19 9.19 -5.89 -9.30
CA VAL A 19 8.27 -5.93 -8.16
C VAL A 19 8.02 -4.52 -7.64
N MET A 20 9.04 -3.69 -7.54
CA MET A 20 8.94 -2.28 -7.15
C MET A 20 8.14 -1.47 -8.19
N ALA A 21 8.42 -1.63 -9.48
CA ALA A 21 7.64 -0.99 -10.54
C ALA A 21 6.16 -1.40 -10.48
N ALA A 22 5.87 -2.66 -10.21
CA ALA A 22 4.50 -3.14 -10.00
C ALA A 22 3.87 -2.58 -8.72
N TYR A 23 4.65 -2.36 -7.66
CA TYR A 23 4.19 -1.71 -6.43
C TYR A 23 3.76 -0.26 -6.67
N HIS A 24 4.58 0.54 -7.36
CA HIS A 24 4.23 1.93 -7.68
C HIS A 24 2.96 2.04 -8.53
N LYS A 25 2.75 1.09 -9.46
CA LYS A 25 1.54 1.01 -10.30
C LYS A 25 0.24 0.72 -9.53
N ARG A 26 0.30 0.37 -8.25
CA ARG A 26 -0.91 0.21 -7.41
C ARG A 26 -1.53 1.54 -6.99
N PHE A 27 -0.82 2.64 -7.19
CA PHE A 27 -1.26 3.98 -6.83
C PHE A 27 -1.50 4.80 -8.10
N PRO A 28 -2.50 5.71 -8.11
CA PRO A 28 -3.36 6.06 -6.98
C PRO A 28 -4.56 5.13 -6.78
N THR A 29 -4.85 4.23 -7.73
CA THR A 29 -5.94 3.25 -7.64
C THR A 29 -5.47 1.88 -8.11
N CYS A 30 -6.07 0.81 -7.58
CA CYS A 30 -5.69 -0.57 -7.88
C CYS A 30 -6.93 -1.44 -8.10
N PRO A 31 -7.18 -1.96 -9.32
CA PRO A 31 -8.33 -2.84 -9.58
C PRO A 31 -8.36 -4.11 -8.73
N GLN A 32 -7.19 -4.58 -8.28
CA GLN A 32 -7.09 -5.78 -7.43
C GLN A 32 -7.42 -5.50 -5.96
N ILE A 33 -7.59 -4.22 -5.57
CA ILE A 33 -7.91 -3.82 -4.20
C ILE A 33 -9.18 -2.94 -4.27
N PRO A 34 -10.38 -3.54 -4.35
CA PRO A 34 -11.63 -2.79 -4.59
C PRO A 34 -11.98 -1.76 -3.51
N ILE A 35 -11.53 -1.99 -2.27
CA ILE A 35 -11.73 -1.04 -1.16
C ILE A 35 -10.82 0.19 -1.26
N PHE A 36 -9.82 0.18 -2.14
CA PHE A 36 -8.85 1.26 -2.28
C PHE A 36 -9.35 2.29 -3.29
N VAL A 37 -9.84 3.42 -2.77
CA VAL A 37 -10.52 4.44 -3.57
C VAL A 37 -9.53 5.36 -4.28
N GLY A 38 -8.43 5.70 -3.60
CA GLY A 38 -7.49 6.69 -4.09
C GLY A 38 -6.32 6.91 -3.12
N SER A 39 -5.24 7.48 -3.63
CA SER A 39 -4.17 8.03 -2.78
C SER A 39 -3.55 9.28 -3.38
N GLU A 40 -3.11 10.17 -2.52
CA GLU A 40 -2.38 11.39 -2.85
C GLU A 40 -1.02 11.39 -2.12
N ILE A 41 0.03 11.91 -2.75
CA ILE A 41 1.36 12.03 -2.15
C ILE A 41 1.37 13.30 -1.29
N THR A 42 1.75 13.16 -0.02
CA THR A 42 1.84 14.28 0.93
C THR A 42 3.28 14.74 1.15
N TYR A 43 4.24 13.82 1.01
CA TYR A 43 5.66 14.09 1.16
C TYR A 43 6.47 13.12 0.28
N GLU A 44 7.54 13.64 -0.32
CA GLU A 44 8.49 12.86 -1.10
C GLU A 44 9.91 13.36 -0.80
N TRP A 45 10.81 12.42 -0.51
CA TRP A 45 12.22 12.68 -0.32
C TRP A 45 13.05 11.57 -0.95
N LYS A 46 14.18 11.96 -1.54
CA LYS A 46 15.13 11.07 -2.21
C LYS A 46 16.52 11.39 -1.72
N ALA A 47 17.27 10.35 -1.37
CA ALA A 47 18.68 10.49 -1.07
C ALA A 47 19.46 10.85 -2.34
N GLU A 48 20.52 11.66 -2.21
CA GLU A 48 21.33 12.09 -3.36
C GLU A 48 22.09 10.93 -4.02
N ASP A 49 22.40 9.88 -3.27
CA ASP A 49 23.03 8.65 -3.74
C ASP A 49 22.04 7.69 -4.43
N GLY A 50 20.74 8.00 -4.40
CA GLY A 50 19.67 7.20 -4.97
C GLY A 50 19.40 5.87 -4.26
N GLY A 51 20.01 5.62 -3.10
CA GLY A 51 19.84 4.38 -2.34
C GLY A 51 18.51 4.30 -1.61
N GLU A 52 17.91 5.45 -1.28
CA GLU A 52 16.70 5.55 -0.48
C GLU A 52 15.69 6.53 -1.09
N GLU A 53 14.42 6.12 -1.04
CA GLU A 53 13.27 6.92 -1.45
C GLU A 53 12.19 6.79 -0.37
N ILE A 54 11.77 7.92 0.19
CA ILE A 54 10.71 8.01 1.20
C ILE A 54 9.52 8.71 0.56
N ILE A 55 8.38 8.02 0.49
CA ILE A 55 7.13 8.58 -0.02
C ILE A 55 6.02 8.38 1.00
N GLU A 56 5.45 9.47 1.47
CA GLU A 56 4.25 9.44 2.30
C GLU A 56 3.02 9.66 1.42
N ARG A 57 2.02 8.80 1.61
CA ARG A 57 0.76 8.85 0.87
C ARG A 57 -0.41 8.88 1.83
N LYS A 58 -1.34 9.80 1.60
CA LYS A 58 -2.66 9.77 2.22
C LYS A 58 -3.56 8.90 1.36
N CYS A 59 -4.08 7.82 1.95
CA CYS A 59 -4.89 6.81 1.26
C CYS A 59 -6.35 6.89 1.72
N GLN A 60 -7.29 6.82 0.77
CA GLN A 60 -8.72 6.72 1.05
C GLN A 60 -9.20 5.28 0.85
N LEU A 61 -9.81 4.72 1.89
CA LEU A 61 -10.37 3.36 1.89
C LEU A 61 -11.89 3.43 2.05
N ASN A 62 -12.61 2.69 1.21
CA ASN A 62 -14.03 2.45 1.38
C ASN A 62 -14.23 1.16 2.19
N VAL A 63 -14.33 1.31 3.51
CA VAL A 63 -14.52 0.20 4.43
C VAL A 63 -15.98 0.10 4.81
N GLU A 64 -16.62 -1.02 4.47
CA GLU A 64 -17.96 -1.31 4.95
C GLU A 64 -17.89 -1.96 6.34
N ALA A 65 -18.44 -1.28 7.35
CA ALA A 65 -18.50 -1.82 8.70
C ALA A 65 -19.42 -3.07 8.77
N PRO A 66 -19.04 -4.12 9.51
CA PRO A 66 -19.92 -5.26 9.75
C PRO A 66 -21.23 -4.81 10.42
N TYR A 67 -22.35 -5.46 10.07
CA TYR A 67 -23.68 -5.12 10.58
C TYR A 67 -23.75 -5.01 12.11
N LEU A 68 -23.00 -5.86 12.82
CA LEU A 68 -22.91 -5.89 14.28
C LEU A 68 -22.34 -4.60 14.89
N VAL A 69 -21.58 -3.81 14.13
CA VAL A 69 -20.91 -2.57 14.58
C VAL A 69 -21.65 -1.32 14.08
N LYS A 70 -22.68 -1.48 13.24
CA LYS A 70 -23.46 -0.36 12.67
C LYS A 70 -24.59 0.15 13.61
N LYS A 71 -24.86 -0.53 14.73
CA LYS A 71 -25.86 -0.14 15.76
C LYS A 71 -25.17 0.49 16.96
#